data_AF-A0A965R9Z6-F1
#
_entry.id   AF-A0A965R9Z6-F1
#
_cell.length_a   1.000
_cell.length_b   1.000
_cell.length_c   1.000
_cell.angle_alpha   90.00
_cell.angle_beta   90.00
_cell.angle_gamma   90.00
#
_symmetry.space_group_name_H-M   'P 1'
#
loop_
_entity.id
_entity.type
_entity.pdbx_description
1 polymer ?
#
loop_
_entity_poly.entity_id
_entity_poly.type
_entity_poly.pdbx_seq_one_letter_code
_entity_poly.pdbx_strand_id
1 'polypeptide(L)'
;MEIPDFLKASFGTKGLPNKLMLSEAAKKRIQKNRNYLENKINSGETYYGINTGFGSLCNVRIANEHLSQLQENLVCSHACGMGNKVPKELVKLMLLLKIHGLSQGYSGVRLEIVEQLVAFYNNDIIPVVFEQGSLGASGDLAPLAHLSLPLFGKGKVYFNNEIVAAKYALDKCNLQAIPLAAKEG
;
A
#
# COMPACT_ATOMS: atom_id res chain seq x y z
N MET A 1 1.31 21.26 11.77
CA MET A 1 0.24 21.58 10.82
C MET A 1 -1.01 21.79 11.65
N GLU A 2 -1.43 23.04 11.81
CA GLU A 2 -2.65 23.37 12.55
C GLU A 2 -3.87 22.96 11.72
N ILE A 3 -4.90 22.47 12.39
CA ILE A 3 -6.16 22.14 11.74
C ILE A 3 -6.84 23.48 11.42
N PRO A 4 -7.22 23.75 10.16
CA PRO A 4 -7.83 25.03 9.78
C PRO A 4 -9.05 25.35 10.66
N ASP A 5 -9.28 26.62 10.96
CA ASP A 5 -10.32 27.08 11.92
C ASP A 5 -11.76 26.66 11.56
N PHE A 6 -12.01 26.26 10.32
CA PHE A 6 -13.30 25.75 9.85
C PHE A 6 -13.45 24.22 9.99
N LEU A 7 -12.43 23.52 10.51
CA LEU A 7 -12.39 22.09 10.74
C LEU A 7 -12.20 21.81 12.23
N LYS A 8 -13.24 21.27 12.87
CA LYS A 8 -13.11 20.69 14.22
C LYS A 8 -12.89 19.20 14.11
N ALA A 9 -11.69 18.73 14.45
CA ALA A 9 -11.41 17.30 14.59
C ALA A 9 -11.51 16.90 16.06
N SER A 10 -12.39 15.95 16.38
CA SER A 10 -12.40 15.26 17.67
C SER A 10 -11.85 13.85 17.46
N PHE A 11 -10.74 13.55 18.11
CA PHE A 11 -10.29 12.17 18.25
C PHE A 11 -11.13 11.57 19.38
N GLY A 12 -11.95 10.57 19.05
CA GLY A 12 -12.78 9.89 20.04
C GLY A 12 -11.93 9.32 21.19
N THR A 13 -12.53 9.21 22.37
CA THR A 13 -11.91 8.59 23.56
C THR A 13 -11.58 7.10 23.38
N LYS A 14 -12.05 6.49 22.30
CA LYS A 14 -11.63 5.17 21.85
C LYS A 14 -10.55 5.39 20.79
N GLY A 15 -9.31 5.03 21.10
CA GLY A 15 -8.19 5.08 20.16
C GLY A 15 -8.42 4.23 18.91
N LEU A 16 -7.37 4.07 18.10
CA LEU A 16 -7.39 3.21 16.93
C LEU A 16 -7.94 1.80 17.27
N PRO A 17 -8.73 1.16 16.40
CA PRO A 17 -9.31 -0.16 16.70
C PRO A 17 -8.20 -1.17 16.99
N ASN A 18 -8.37 -1.99 18.04
CA ASN A 18 -7.33 -2.94 18.45
C ASN A 18 -7.12 -4.10 17.46
N LYS A 19 -8.16 -4.43 16.67
CA LYS A 19 -8.12 -5.52 15.69
C LYS A 19 -9.00 -5.19 14.50
N LEU A 20 -8.53 -5.52 13.31
CA LEU A 20 -9.24 -5.40 12.04
C LEU A 20 -9.51 -6.78 11.44
N MET A 21 -10.63 -6.86 10.72
CA MET A 21 -10.99 -8.01 9.91
C MET A 21 -11.82 -7.53 8.72
N LEU A 22 -11.58 -8.11 7.55
CA LEU A 22 -12.40 -7.85 6.36
C LEU A 22 -13.72 -8.63 6.47
N SER A 23 -14.84 -7.95 6.22
CA SER A 23 -16.13 -8.63 6.09
C SER A 23 -16.19 -9.43 4.79
N GLU A 24 -17.01 -10.48 4.76
CA GLU A 24 -17.22 -11.28 3.54
C GLU A 24 -17.71 -10.45 2.36
N ALA A 25 -18.51 -9.41 2.63
CA ALA A 25 -18.92 -8.46 1.60
C ALA A 25 -17.73 -7.68 1.02
N ALA A 26 -16.79 -7.24 1.85
CA ALA A 26 -15.58 -6.55 1.39
C ALA A 26 -14.69 -7.47 0.56
N LYS A 27 -14.44 -8.70 1.03
CA LYS A 27 -13.67 -9.71 0.29
C LYS A 27 -14.26 -9.97 -1.09
N LYS A 28 -15.59 -10.16 -1.17
CA LYS A 28 -16.31 -10.34 -2.44
C LYS A 28 -16.17 -9.15 -3.39
N ARG A 29 -16.23 -7.91 -2.88
CA ARG A 29 -16.03 -6.70 -3.71
C ARG A 29 -14.61 -6.62 -4.28
N ILE A 30 -13.60 -6.85 -3.44
CA ILE A 30 -12.20 -6.86 -3.86
C ILE A 30 -11.99 -7.90 -4.96
N GLN A 31 -12.42 -9.15 -4.71
CA GLN A 31 -12.25 -10.24 -5.67
C GLN A 31 -12.98 -9.98 -7.00
N LYS A 32 -14.22 -9.46 -6.94
CA LYS A 32 -14.98 -9.12 -8.15
C LYS A 32 -14.23 -8.12 -9.03
N ASN A 33 -13.66 -7.07 -8.42
CA ASN A 33 -12.93 -6.05 -9.15
C ASN A 33 -11.58 -6.55 -9.67
N ARG A 34 -10.90 -7.42 -8.91
CA ARG A 34 -9.69 -8.09 -9.38
C ARG A 34 -9.96 -8.96 -10.61
N ASN A 35 -11.00 -9.80 -10.58
CA ASN A 35 -11.39 -10.64 -11.72
C ASN A 35 -11.73 -9.79 -12.96
N TYR A 36 -12.40 -8.65 -12.76
CA TYR A 36 -12.68 -7.71 -13.85
C TYR A 36 -11.40 -7.15 -14.47
N LEU A 37 -10.41 -6.77 -13.65
CA LEU A 37 -9.13 -6.29 -14.14
C LEU A 37 -8.36 -7.37 -14.90
N GLU A 38 -8.32 -8.60 -14.39
CA GLU A 38 -7.63 -9.71 -15.05
C GLU A 38 -8.24 -10.02 -16.43
N ASN A 39 -9.57 -10.03 -16.52
CA ASN A 39 -10.27 -10.17 -17.81
C ASN A 39 -9.91 -9.05 -18.79
N LYS A 40 -9.76 -7.81 -18.30
CA LYS A 40 -9.32 -6.68 -19.13
C LYS A 40 -7.87 -6.78 -19.56
N ILE A 41 -6.96 -7.19 -18.69
CA ILE A 41 -5.55 -7.37 -19.05
C ILE A 41 -5.42 -8.43 -20.16
N ASN A 42 -6.22 -9.49 -20.08
CA ASN A 42 -6.22 -10.58 -21.04
C ASN A 42 -6.91 -10.24 -22.38
N SER A 43 -7.62 -9.11 -22.51
CA SER A 43 -8.25 -8.70 -23.77
C SER A 43 -7.27 -8.11 -24.79
N GLY A 44 -6.02 -7.83 -24.39
CA GLY A 44 -4.97 -7.32 -25.27
C GLY A 44 -4.94 -5.80 -25.45
N GLU A 45 -5.90 -5.08 -24.86
CA GLU A 45 -5.95 -3.62 -24.84
C GLU A 45 -4.86 -3.00 -23.95
N THR A 46 -4.52 -1.73 -24.21
CA THR A 46 -3.48 -1.01 -23.46
C THR A 46 -4.11 -0.10 -22.41
N TYR A 47 -3.67 -0.23 -21.17
CA TYR A 47 -4.19 0.49 -20.00
C TYR A 47 -3.04 1.10 -19.20
N TYR A 48 -3.13 2.42 -18.97
CA TYR A 48 -2.12 3.17 -18.23
C TYR A 48 -1.84 2.57 -16.83
N GLY A 49 -0.56 2.38 -16.52
CA GLY A 49 -0.08 1.86 -15.23
C GLY A 49 -0.42 0.39 -14.96
N ILE A 50 -1.01 -0.30 -15.94
CA ILE A 50 -1.34 -1.73 -15.87
C ILE A 50 -0.40 -2.50 -16.80
N ASN A 51 -0.34 -2.13 -18.08
CA ASN A 51 0.56 -2.73 -19.08
C ASN A 51 1.32 -1.67 -19.90
N THR A 52 1.44 -0.46 -19.36
CA THR A 52 2.31 0.60 -19.85
C THR A 52 3.31 1.03 -18.78
N GLY A 53 4.33 1.81 -19.17
CA GLY A 53 5.13 2.59 -18.24
C GLY A 53 4.33 3.71 -17.54
N PHE A 54 5.02 4.44 -16.67
CA PHE A 54 4.47 5.55 -15.86
C PHE A 54 5.12 6.88 -16.24
N GLY A 55 4.42 8.00 -16.01
CA GLY A 55 4.96 9.33 -16.30
C GLY A 55 5.30 9.50 -17.78
N SER A 56 6.55 9.90 -18.09
CA SER A 56 7.03 10.07 -19.47
C SER A 56 7.02 8.76 -20.30
N LEU A 57 6.96 7.61 -19.63
CA LEU A 57 6.93 6.29 -20.28
C LEU A 57 5.50 5.73 -20.45
N CYS A 58 4.47 6.57 -20.30
CA CYS A 58 3.07 6.17 -20.41
C CYS A 58 2.69 5.53 -21.75
N ASN A 59 3.44 5.82 -22.82
CA ASN A 59 3.23 5.28 -24.17
C ASN A 59 4.01 4.00 -24.46
N VAL A 60 4.82 3.50 -23.51
CA VAL A 60 5.64 2.30 -23.70
C VAL A 60 4.85 1.10 -23.18
N ARG A 61 4.51 0.17 -24.08
CA ARG A 61 3.85 -1.10 -23.73
C ARG A 61 4.85 -2.05 -23.06
N ILE A 62 4.39 -2.72 -22.00
CA ILE A 62 5.18 -3.69 -21.23
C ILE A 62 4.58 -5.09 -21.43
N ALA A 63 5.45 -6.08 -21.66
CA ALA A 63 5.05 -7.47 -21.77
C ALA A 63 4.51 -8.01 -20.43
N ASN A 64 3.55 -8.94 -20.51
CA ASN A 64 2.85 -9.48 -19.33
C ASN A 64 3.81 -10.09 -18.29
N GLU A 65 4.87 -10.75 -18.74
CA GLU A 65 5.92 -11.34 -17.90
C GLU A 65 6.75 -10.33 -17.09
N HIS A 66 6.79 -9.06 -17.51
CA HIS A 66 7.51 -8.00 -16.82
C HIS A 66 6.62 -7.15 -15.92
N LEU A 67 5.30 -7.38 -15.89
CA LEU A 67 4.37 -6.53 -15.14
C LEU A 67 4.64 -6.59 -13.63
N SER A 68 5.02 -7.73 -13.09
CA SER A 68 5.34 -7.82 -11.67
C SER A 68 6.57 -6.98 -11.31
N GLN A 69 7.66 -7.15 -12.07
CA GLN A 69 8.89 -6.37 -11.89
C GLN A 69 8.67 -4.87 -12.09
N LEU A 70 7.81 -4.49 -13.03
CA LEU A 70 7.44 -3.09 -13.27
C LEU A 70 6.84 -2.45 -12.01
N GLN A 71 5.93 -3.14 -11.33
CA GLN A 71 5.25 -2.61 -10.13
C GLN A 71 6.21 -2.54 -8.94
N GLU A 72 7.08 -3.53 -8.77
CA GLU A 72 8.14 -3.45 -7.76
C GLU A 72 9.08 -2.26 -8.01
N ASN A 73 9.50 -2.06 -9.26
CA ASN A 73 10.37 -0.95 -9.65
C ASN A 73 9.68 0.40 -9.46
N LEU A 74 8.36 0.48 -9.72
CA LEU A 74 7.58 1.68 -9.46
C LEU A 74 7.64 2.05 -7.98
N VAL A 75 7.29 1.11 -7.09
CA VAL A 75 7.31 1.36 -5.64
C VAL A 75 8.72 1.70 -5.18
N CYS A 76 9.74 0.97 -5.63
CA CYS A 76 11.13 1.23 -5.25
C CYS A 76 11.62 2.60 -5.72
N SER A 77 11.30 3.01 -6.96
CA SER A 77 11.71 4.32 -7.49
C SER A 77 11.01 5.49 -6.81
N HIS A 78 9.78 5.29 -6.31
CA HIS A 78 9.01 6.31 -5.62
C HIS A 78 9.27 6.35 -4.10
N ALA A 79 9.94 5.35 -3.52
CA ALA A 79 10.36 5.33 -2.12
C ALA A 79 11.53 6.31 -1.83
N CYS A 80 11.43 7.54 -2.33
CA CYS A 80 12.41 8.62 -2.22
C CYS A 80 12.11 9.57 -1.05
N GLY A 81 11.23 9.18 -0.13
CA GLY A 81 10.93 9.97 1.06
C GLY A 81 12.16 10.22 1.95
N MET A 82 12.24 11.41 2.56
CA MET A 82 13.41 11.89 3.29
C MET A 82 13.05 12.71 4.55
N GLY A 83 14.07 13.07 5.32
CA GLY A 83 13.92 13.87 6.53
C GLY A 83 13.51 13.03 7.74
N ASN A 84 12.68 13.60 8.60
CA ASN A 84 12.20 12.93 9.80
C ASN A 84 11.26 11.77 9.46
N LYS A 85 11.18 10.82 10.39
CA LYS A 85 10.24 9.71 10.28
C LYS A 85 8.88 10.19 10.75
N VAL A 86 7.84 9.84 10.01
CA VAL A 86 6.45 10.03 10.46
C VAL A 86 6.24 9.22 11.74
N PRO A 87 5.61 9.78 12.79
CA PRO A 87 5.31 9.06 14.02
C PRO A 87 4.58 7.74 13.74
N LYS A 88 4.99 6.66 14.40
CA LYS A 88 4.47 5.30 14.12
C LYS A 88 2.95 5.20 14.31
N GLU A 89 2.38 5.99 15.22
CA GLU A 89 0.94 6.08 15.49
C GLU A 89 0.19 6.65 14.28
N LEU A 90 0.77 7.65 13.60
CA LEU A 90 0.22 8.20 12.36
C LEU A 90 0.36 7.20 11.21
N VAL A 91 1.48 6.48 11.12
CA VAL A 91 1.64 5.44 10.10
C VAL A 91 0.64 4.28 10.31
N LYS A 92 0.33 3.92 11.57
CA LYS A 92 -0.72 2.95 11.87
C LYS A 92 -2.11 3.43 11.41
N LEU A 93 -2.39 4.73 11.51
CA LEU A 93 -3.59 5.34 10.91
C LEU A 93 -3.52 5.30 9.36
N MET A 94 -2.37 5.55 8.75
CA MET A 94 -2.20 5.42 7.29
C MET A 94 -2.52 4.01 6.81
N LEU A 95 -2.07 2.96 7.53
CA LEU A 95 -2.43 1.57 7.24
C LEU A 95 -3.95 1.37 7.29
N LEU A 96 -4.61 1.83 8.36
CA LEU A 96 -6.07 1.73 8.50
C LEU A 96 -6.81 2.38 7.34
N LEU A 97 -6.42 3.60 6.95
CA LEU A 97 -7.03 4.32 5.84
C LEU A 97 -6.78 3.62 4.50
N LYS A 98 -5.57 3.09 4.29
CA LYS A 98 -5.24 2.31 3.09
C LYS A 98 -6.09 1.04 3.01
N ILE A 99 -6.21 0.30 4.11
CA ILE A 99 -7.06 -0.90 4.21
C ILE A 99 -8.51 -0.52 3.88
N HIS A 100 -9.03 0.55 4.49
CA HIS A 100 -10.39 1.01 4.25
C HIS A 100 -10.63 1.34 2.77
N GLY A 101 -9.75 2.15 2.16
CA GLY A 101 -9.86 2.53 0.75
C GLY A 101 -9.84 1.33 -0.20
N LEU A 102 -8.91 0.38 0.01
CA LEU A 102 -8.82 -0.83 -0.79
C LEU A 102 -10.05 -1.76 -0.61
N SER A 103 -10.61 -1.80 0.61
CA SER A 103 -11.78 -2.62 0.97
C SER A 103 -13.09 -2.17 0.30
N GLN A 104 -13.11 -0.99 -0.33
CA GLN A 104 -14.23 -0.56 -1.15
C GLN A 104 -14.34 -1.38 -2.45
N GLY A 105 -13.23 -1.94 -2.94
CA GLY A 105 -13.21 -2.84 -4.10
C GLY A 105 -13.20 -2.13 -5.46
N TYR A 106 -12.57 -0.96 -5.55
CA TYR A 106 -12.43 -0.20 -6.81
C TYR A 106 -10.98 -0.12 -7.32
N SER A 107 -10.04 -0.78 -6.63
CA SER A 107 -8.60 -0.58 -6.86
C SER A 107 -7.93 -1.64 -7.75
N GLY A 108 -8.55 -2.79 -8.01
CA GLY A 108 -7.98 -3.87 -8.82
C GLY A 108 -6.88 -4.67 -8.12
N VAL A 109 -6.71 -4.47 -6.81
CA VAL A 109 -5.74 -5.18 -5.98
C VAL A 109 -6.25 -6.59 -5.65
N ARG A 110 -5.35 -7.55 -5.48
CA ARG A 110 -5.67 -8.89 -4.97
C ARG A 110 -6.06 -8.84 -3.49
N LEU A 111 -6.90 -9.79 -3.10
CA LEU A 111 -7.39 -9.90 -1.72
C LEU A 111 -6.24 -10.08 -0.71
N GLU A 112 -5.26 -10.93 -1.03
CA GLU A 112 -4.11 -11.23 -0.18
C GLU A 112 -3.28 -9.99 0.21
N ILE A 113 -3.20 -8.97 -0.65
CA ILE A 113 -2.51 -7.70 -0.33
C ILE A 113 -3.27 -6.95 0.77
N VAL A 114 -4.61 -6.89 0.69
CA VAL A 114 -5.43 -6.22 1.70
C VAL A 114 -5.42 -7.00 3.01
N GLU A 115 -5.43 -8.33 2.94
CA GLU A 115 -5.29 -9.20 4.11
C GLU A 115 -3.92 -9.05 4.78
N GLN A 116 -2.84 -8.90 3.99
CA GLN A 116 -1.50 -8.63 4.52
C GLN A 116 -1.41 -7.27 5.21
N LEU A 117 -2.04 -6.22 4.65
CA LEU A 117 -2.13 -4.92 5.33
C LEU A 117 -2.90 -5.01 6.65
N VAL A 118 -3.98 -5.80 6.69
CA VAL A 118 -4.71 -6.11 7.93
C VAL A 118 -3.81 -6.86 8.91
N ALA A 119 -2.99 -7.81 8.44
CA ALA A 119 -2.02 -8.52 9.27
C ALA A 119 -0.95 -7.56 9.83
N PHE A 120 -0.46 -6.61 9.03
CA PHE A 120 0.50 -5.60 9.49
C PHE A 120 -0.09 -4.75 10.62
N TYR A 121 -1.32 -4.26 10.42
CA TYR A 121 -2.03 -3.48 11.42
C TYR A 121 -2.25 -4.26 12.72
N ASN A 122 -2.67 -5.52 12.61
CA ASN A 122 -2.99 -6.37 13.77
C ASN A 122 -1.76 -6.87 14.54
N ASN A 123 -0.60 -7.00 13.89
CA ASN A 123 0.65 -7.45 14.50
C ASN A 123 1.61 -6.30 14.82
N ASP A 124 1.16 -5.05 14.74
CA ASP A 124 1.99 -3.85 14.95
C ASP A 124 3.27 -3.84 14.09
N ILE A 125 3.17 -4.35 12.86
CA ILE A 125 4.21 -4.21 11.83
C ILE A 125 3.97 -2.87 11.15
N ILE A 126 4.66 -1.83 11.59
CA ILE A 126 4.39 -0.45 11.14
C ILE A 126 5.52 0.00 10.20
N PRO A 127 5.26 0.25 8.91
CA PRO A 127 6.29 0.73 7.98
C PRO A 127 7.01 2.00 8.45
N VAL A 128 8.30 2.11 8.14
CA VAL A 128 9.02 3.38 8.34
C VAL A 128 8.70 4.30 7.16
N VAL A 129 7.99 5.39 7.44
CA VAL A 129 7.61 6.42 6.46
C VAL A 129 8.30 7.73 6.82
N PHE A 130 8.59 8.57 5.83
CA PHE A 130 9.28 9.84 5.99
C PHE A 130 8.37 11.03 5.68
N GLU A 131 8.61 12.17 6.33
CA GLU A 131 7.75 13.36 6.27
C GLU A 131 7.85 14.13 4.94
N GLN A 132 8.97 14.03 4.22
CA GLN A 132 9.23 14.78 2.99
C GLN A 132 9.36 13.86 1.77
N GLY A 133 9.12 14.40 0.57
CA GLY A 133 9.34 13.71 -0.71
C GLY A 133 8.09 13.60 -1.61
N SER A 134 6.90 13.86 -1.06
CA SER A 134 5.67 13.98 -1.86
C SER A 134 5.52 15.40 -2.42
N LEU A 135 5.04 15.51 -3.65
CA LEU A 135 4.62 16.78 -4.27
C LEU A 135 3.11 17.06 -4.06
N GLY A 136 2.35 16.10 -3.51
CA GLY A 136 0.90 16.21 -3.29
C GLY A 136 0.03 16.29 -4.56
N ALA A 137 0.61 16.46 -5.76
CA ALA A 137 -0.13 16.67 -7.01
C ALA A 137 -0.82 15.42 -7.56
N SER A 138 -0.28 14.22 -7.31
CA SER A 138 -0.81 12.94 -7.79
C SER A 138 -1.04 11.94 -6.65
N GLY A 139 -1.25 12.48 -5.45
CA GLY A 139 -1.29 11.74 -4.19
C GLY A 139 0.08 11.63 -3.52
N ASP A 140 0.11 11.01 -2.34
CA ASP A 140 1.30 10.90 -1.50
C ASP A 140 2.18 9.71 -1.89
N LEU A 141 2.66 9.73 -3.14
CA LEU A 141 3.39 8.61 -3.75
C LEU A 141 4.60 8.18 -2.92
N ALA A 142 5.45 9.11 -2.47
CA ALA A 142 6.64 8.75 -1.71
C ALA A 142 6.33 8.16 -0.32
N PRO A 143 5.44 8.76 0.49
CA PRO A 143 4.99 8.14 1.73
C PRO A 143 4.32 6.77 1.54
N LEU A 144 3.47 6.64 0.52
CA LEU A 144 2.75 5.39 0.24
C LEU A 144 3.66 4.30 -0.36
N ALA A 145 4.72 4.66 -1.07
CA ALA A 145 5.74 3.73 -1.52
C ALA A 145 6.48 3.14 -0.31
N HIS A 146 6.92 3.99 0.62
CA HIS A 146 7.52 3.54 1.89
C HIS A 146 6.57 2.67 2.72
N LEU A 147 5.26 3.00 2.74
CA LEU A 147 4.23 2.20 3.38
C LEU A 147 4.10 0.80 2.77
N SER A 148 4.34 0.67 1.45
CA SER A 148 4.03 -0.55 0.68
C SER A 148 5.25 -1.46 0.48
N LEU A 149 6.48 -0.94 0.55
CA LEU A 149 7.72 -1.74 0.45
C LEU A 149 7.70 -3.05 1.29
N PRO A 150 7.22 -3.03 2.55
CA PRO A 150 7.21 -4.25 3.37
C PRO A 150 6.31 -5.37 2.85
N LEU A 151 5.30 -5.08 2.02
CA LEU A 151 4.40 -6.10 1.47
C LEU A 151 5.15 -7.16 0.66
N PHE A 152 6.18 -6.75 -0.08
CA PHE A 152 7.05 -7.61 -0.87
C PHE A 152 8.45 -7.75 -0.25
N GLY A 153 8.55 -7.59 1.07
CA GLY A 153 9.73 -7.92 1.85
C GLY A 153 10.86 -6.89 1.82
N LYS A 154 10.64 -5.70 1.24
CA LYS A 154 11.63 -4.61 1.19
C LYS A 154 11.36 -3.55 2.25
N GLY A 155 12.30 -2.64 2.43
CA GLY A 155 12.16 -1.53 3.37
C GLY A 155 12.31 -1.93 4.84
N LYS A 156 11.93 -1.00 5.72
CA LYS A 156 12.05 -1.14 7.18
C LYS A 156 10.69 -0.94 7.84
N VAL A 157 10.52 -1.59 8.98
CA VAL A 157 9.31 -1.50 9.81
C VAL A 157 9.72 -1.29 11.26
N TYR A 158 8.88 -0.61 12.03
CA TYR A 158 8.84 -0.77 13.47
C TYR A 158 8.18 -2.10 13.80
N PHE A 159 8.85 -2.90 14.62
CA PHE A 159 8.35 -4.17 15.15
C PHE A 159 8.94 -4.38 16.55
N ASN A 160 8.10 -4.66 17.55
CA ASN A 160 8.51 -4.75 18.96
C ASN A 160 9.33 -3.54 19.46
N ASN A 161 8.91 -2.32 19.07
CA ASN A 161 9.57 -1.04 19.37
C ASN A 161 10.97 -0.83 18.75
N GLU A 162 11.43 -1.71 17.88
CA GLU A 162 12.69 -1.56 17.16
C GLU A 162 12.46 -1.39 15.65
N ILE A 163 13.40 -0.73 14.98
CA ILE A 163 13.39 -0.64 13.51
C ILE A 163 14.17 -1.83 12.95
N VAL A 164 13.47 -2.71 12.23
CA VAL A 164 14.03 -3.92 11.64
C VAL A 164 13.75 -3.96 10.14
N ALA A 165 14.45 -4.87 9.43
CA ALA A 165 14.12 -5.15 8.03
C ALA A 165 12.72 -5.77 7.93
N ALA A 166 11.93 -5.38 6.92
CA ALA A 166 10.58 -5.90 6.72
C ALA A 166 10.54 -7.44 6.68
N LYS A 167 11.48 -8.05 5.95
CA LYS A 167 11.62 -9.51 5.87
C LYS A 167 11.71 -10.18 7.25
N TYR A 168 12.47 -9.61 8.18
CA TYR A 168 12.60 -10.16 9.52
C TYR A 168 11.27 -10.16 10.28
N ALA A 169 10.51 -9.06 10.21
CA ALA A 169 9.20 -8.97 10.86
C ALA A 169 8.18 -9.92 10.23
N LEU A 170 8.18 -10.05 8.89
CA LEU A 170 7.35 -11.02 8.18
C LEU A 170 7.63 -12.45 8.67
N ASP A 171 8.89 -12.85 8.69
CA ASP A 171 9.32 -14.18 9.14
C ASP A 171 8.90 -14.43 10.60
N LYS A 172 9.00 -13.43 11.49
CA LYS A 172 8.57 -13.53 12.90
C LYS A 172 7.06 -13.66 13.09
N CYS A 173 6.27 -13.15 12.16
CA CYS A 173 4.81 -13.24 12.18
C CYS A 173 4.27 -14.39 11.32
N ASN A 174 5.13 -15.26 10.77
CA ASN A 174 4.78 -16.32 9.83
C ASN A 174 4.04 -15.80 8.58
N LEU A 175 4.39 -14.58 8.15
CA LEU A 175 3.88 -13.96 6.93
C LEU A 175 4.91 -14.11 5.82
N GLN A 176 4.43 -14.20 4.58
CA GLN A 176 5.28 -14.26 3.39
C GLN A 176 5.28 -12.90 2.68
N ALA A 177 6.38 -12.57 2.01
CA ALA A 177 6.41 -11.46 1.07
C ALA A 177 5.53 -11.78 -0.14
N ILE A 178 4.71 -10.83 -0.58
CA ILE A 178 3.79 -10.99 -1.71
C ILE A 178 4.36 -10.21 -2.90
N PRO A 179 4.83 -10.88 -3.97
CA PRO A 179 5.22 -10.20 -5.21
C PRO A 179 4.04 -9.40 -5.77
N LEU A 180 4.29 -8.17 -6.24
CA LEU A 180 3.23 -7.31 -6.75
C LEU A 180 2.79 -7.77 -8.14
N ALA A 181 1.49 -7.82 -8.39
CA ALA A 181 0.92 -8.06 -9.71
C ALA A 181 0.55 -6.74 -10.39
N ALA A 182 0.14 -6.81 -11.67
CA ALA A 182 -0.29 -5.63 -12.42
C ALA A 182 -1.29 -4.77 -11.64
N LYS A 183 -1.03 -3.45 -11.59
CA LYS A 183 -1.80 -2.42 -10.89
C LYS A 183 -1.74 -2.46 -9.34
N GLU A 184 -0.74 -3.12 -8.76
CA GLU A 184 -0.55 -3.20 -7.30
C GLU A 184 0.60 -2.34 -6.74
N GLY A 185 1.33 -1.64 -7.62
CA GLY A 185 2.38 -0.68 -7.23
C GLY A 185 1.87 0.70 -6.82
#